data_AF-A0A1S3TMV6-F1
#
_entry.id   AF-A0A1S3TMV6-F1
#
_cell.length_a   1.000
_cell.length_b   1.000
_cell.length_c   1.000
_cell.angle_alpha   90.00
_cell.angle_beta   90.00
_cell.angle_gamma   90.00
#
_symmetry.space_group_name_H-M   'P 1'
#
loop_
_entity.id
_entity.type
_entity.pdbx_description
1 polymer ?
#
loop_
_entity_poly.entity_id
_entity_poly.type
_entity_poly.pdbx_seq_one_letter_code
_entity_poly.pdbx_strand_id
1 'polypeptide(L)'
;MMVFKEFYHSREAAGIPKHCTHEIANFEYCDKYGDNVGFPHTEEWRKELCLSAIINADVNLETYRDLWDDHDLLQQALQSPHFTQLGLQDSPL
;
A
#
# COMPACT_ATOMS: atom_id res chain seq x y z
N MET A 1 26.01 5.38 -7.40
CA MET A 1 26.31 6.81 -7.15
C MET A 1 25.50 7.76 -8.05
N MET A 2 25.17 7.41 -9.30
CA MET A 2 24.30 8.21 -10.20
C MET A 2 22.81 8.19 -9.82
N VAL A 3 22.26 7.02 -9.47
CA VAL A 3 20.81 6.83 -9.18
C VAL A 3 20.29 7.73 -8.04
N PHE A 4 21.09 7.96 -6.99
CA PHE A 4 20.73 8.86 -5.90
C PHE A 4 20.66 10.31 -6.40
N LYS A 5 21.65 10.77 -7.17
CA LYS A 5 21.66 12.14 -7.70
C LYS A 5 20.48 12.40 -8.63
N GLU A 6 20.13 11.43 -9.48
CA GLU A 6 18.95 11.49 -10.35
C GLU A 6 17.66 11.58 -9.54
N PHE A 7 17.56 10.82 -8.45
CA PHE A 7 16.41 10.90 -7.54
C PHE A 7 16.27 12.29 -6.89
N TYR A 8 17.33 12.87 -6.32
CA TYR A 8 17.21 14.22 -5.74
C TYR A 8 16.93 15.28 -6.81
N HIS A 9 17.52 15.15 -7.99
CA HIS A 9 17.30 16.09 -9.08
C HIS A 9 15.85 16.06 -9.58
N SER A 10 15.24 14.89 -9.71
CA SER A 10 13.82 14.78 -10.10
C SER A 10 12.89 15.36 -9.04
N ARG A 11 13.17 15.14 -7.75
CA ARG A 11 12.42 15.71 -6.62
C ARG A 11 12.55 17.23 -6.55
N GLU A 12 13.76 17.75 -6.80
CA GLU A 12 14.03 19.19 -6.87
C GLU A 12 13.30 19.82 -8.06
N ALA A 13 13.34 19.21 -9.24
CA ALA A 13 12.60 19.66 -10.42
C ALA A 13 11.07 19.63 -10.23
N ALA A 14 10.55 18.70 -9.42
CA ALA A 14 9.15 18.63 -9.03
C ALA A 14 8.78 19.60 -7.89
N GLY A 15 9.73 20.40 -7.37
CA GLY A 15 9.50 21.36 -6.29
C GLY A 15 9.27 20.71 -4.92
N ILE A 16 9.65 19.44 -4.75
CA ILE A 16 9.38 18.69 -3.52
C ILE A 16 10.41 19.05 -2.43
N PRO A 17 9.97 19.46 -1.23
CA PRO A 17 10.90 19.81 -0.15
C PRO A 17 11.83 18.66 0.24
N LYS A 18 13.06 18.99 0.68
CA LYS A 18 14.05 17.98 1.10
C LYS A 18 13.57 17.11 2.28
N HIS A 19 12.78 17.65 3.20
CA HIS A 19 12.25 16.86 4.32
C HIS A 19 11.26 15.78 3.87
N CYS A 20 10.64 15.95 2.70
CA CYS A 20 9.75 14.97 2.11
C CYS A 20 10.51 13.81 1.44
N THR A 21 11.85 13.75 1.45
CA THR A 21 12.66 12.72 0.74
C THR A 21 12.13 11.28 0.89
N HIS A 22 11.51 10.94 2.02
CA HIS A 22 10.98 9.61 2.33
C HIS A 22 9.48 9.43 2.04
N GLU A 23 8.82 10.41 1.43
CA GLU A 23 7.47 10.29 0.87
C GLU A 23 7.55 9.52 -0.47
N ILE A 24 7.83 8.23 -0.34
CA ILE A 24 8.02 7.27 -1.44
C ILE A 24 7.00 6.12 -1.36
N ALA A 25 5.94 6.29 -0.58
CA ALA A 25 4.85 5.33 -0.41
C ALA A 25 3.99 5.27 -1.69
N ASN A 26 4.57 4.73 -2.76
CA ASN A 26 3.95 4.52 -4.06
C ASN A 26 4.10 3.04 -4.42
N PHE A 27 3.00 2.39 -4.82
CA PHE A 27 3.01 1.00 -5.27
C PHE A 27 3.97 0.76 -6.44
N GLU A 28 4.07 1.70 -7.38
CA GLU A 28 4.98 1.62 -8.54
C GLU A 28 6.45 1.62 -8.11
N TYR A 29 6.77 2.35 -7.03
CA TYR A 29 8.11 2.32 -6.45
C TYR A 29 8.39 0.93 -5.89
N CYS A 30 7.47 0.35 -5.12
CA CYS A 30 7.60 -1.00 -4.57
C CYS A 30 7.73 -2.06 -5.68
N ASP A 31 6.85 -2.02 -6.68
CA ASP A 31 6.81 -2.97 -7.81
C ASP A 31 8.14 -2.94 -8.60
N LYS A 32 8.67 -1.73 -8.88
CA LYS A 32 9.99 -1.56 -9.54
C LYS A 32 11.13 -2.22 -8.77
N TYR A 33 11.10 -2.21 -7.44
CA TYR A 33 12.12 -2.89 -6.65
C TYR A 33 11.90 -4.41 -6.64
N GLY A 34 10.65 -4.85 -6.55
CA GLY A 34 10.25 -6.25 -6.63
C GLY A 34 10.68 -6.92 -7.93
N ASP A 35 10.59 -6.20 -9.07
CA ASP A 35 11.02 -6.68 -10.38
C ASP A 35 12.48 -7.16 -10.41
N ASN A 36 13.37 -6.50 -9.65
CA ASN A 36 14.79 -6.86 -9.63
C ASN A 36 15.07 -8.23 -8.99
N VAL A 37 14.11 -8.76 -8.23
CA VAL A 37 14.21 -10.05 -7.54
C VAL A 37 13.11 -11.03 -7.99
N GLY A 38 12.30 -10.67 -8.99
CA GLY A 38 11.17 -11.48 -9.44
C GLY A 38 10.05 -11.60 -8.40
N PHE A 39 9.92 -10.62 -7.50
CA PHE A 39 8.83 -10.60 -6.53
C PHE A 39 7.51 -10.24 -7.23
N PRO A 40 6.40 -10.94 -6.96
CA PRO A 40 5.11 -10.60 -7.54
C PRO A 40 4.67 -9.18 -7.21
N HIS A 41 4.06 -8.50 -8.17
CA HIS A 41 3.46 -7.18 -7.93
C HIS A 41 2.31 -7.29 -6.94
N THR A 42 2.07 -6.19 -6.23
CA THR A 42 0.94 -6.11 -5.30
C THR A 42 -0.38 -6.25 -6.08
N GLU A 43 -1.29 -7.12 -5.64
CA GLU A 43 -2.58 -7.31 -6.28
C GLU A 43 -3.41 -6.02 -6.26
N GLU A 44 -4.13 -5.71 -7.35
CA GLU A 44 -4.88 -4.43 -7.47
C GLU A 44 -5.91 -4.24 -6.34
N TRP A 45 -6.64 -5.30 -5.95
CA TRP A 45 -7.58 -5.23 -4.83
C TRP A 45 -6.91 -4.87 -3.49
N ARG A 46 -5.61 -5.18 -3.31
CA ARG A 46 -4.85 -4.77 -2.11
C ARG A 46 -4.45 -3.31 -2.16
N LYS A 47 -4.11 -2.81 -3.35
CA LYS A 47 -3.83 -1.39 -3.56
C LYS A 47 -5.09 -0.59 -3.25
N GLU A 48 -6.24 -1.03 -3.77
CA GLU A 48 -7.56 -0.45 -3.50
C GLU A 48 -7.90 -0.50 -2.00
N LEU A 49 -7.71 -1.64 -1.33
CA LEU A 49 -7.96 -1.77 0.11
C LEU A 49 -7.11 -0.80 0.94
N CYS A 50 -5.82 -0.66 0.60
CA CYS A 50 -4.91 0.27 1.25
C CYS A 50 -5.33 1.74 1.04
N LEU A 51 -5.69 2.11 -0.20
CA LEU A 51 -6.14 3.47 -0.52
C LEU A 51 -7.46 3.80 0.16
N SER A 52 -8.42 2.90 0.17
CA SER A 52 -9.71 3.07 0.86
C SER A 52 -9.51 3.33 2.35
N ALA A 53 -8.60 2.60 3.01
CA ALA A 53 -8.29 2.82 4.42
C ALA A 53 -7.64 4.19 4.67
N ILE A 54 -6.72 4.63 3.80
CA ILE A 54 -6.08 5.96 3.92
C ILE A 54 -7.11 7.08 3.71
N ILE A 55 -7.96 6.96 2.69
CA ILE A 55 -9.01 7.93 2.39
C ILE A 55 -10.01 8.00 3.55
N ASN A 56 -10.43 6.86 4.10
CA ASN A 56 -11.35 6.84 5.24
C ASN A 56 -10.69 7.41 6.51
N ALA A 57 -9.40 7.20 6.73
CA ALA A 57 -8.67 7.81 7.85
C ALA A 57 -8.58 9.34 7.72
N ASP A 58 -8.46 9.86 6.49
CA ASP A 58 -8.45 11.30 6.21
C ASP A 58 -9.84 11.93 6.47
N VAL A 59 -10.91 11.22 6.11
CA VAL A 59 -12.30 11.70 6.28
C VAL A 59 -12.82 11.51 7.71
N ASN A 60 -12.51 10.38 8.35
CA ASN A 60 -13.09 9.92 9.62
C ASN A 60 -12.02 9.39 10.59
N LEU A 61 -11.06 10.24 10.96
CA LEU A 61 -9.89 9.82 11.75
C LEU A 61 -10.22 9.06 13.06
N GLU A 62 -11.34 9.39 13.70
CA GLU A 62 -11.73 8.76 14.98
C GLU A 62 -12.34 7.36 14.80
N THR A 63 -13.02 7.10 13.68
CA THR A 63 -13.87 5.91 13.52
C THR A 63 -13.53 5.05 12.32
N TYR A 64 -12.57 5.43 11.47
CA TYR A 64 -12.23 4.67 10.24
C TYR A 64 -11.80 3.23 10.50
N ARG A 65 -11.34 2.93 11.73
CA ARG A 65 -10.95 1.57 12.15
C ARG A 65 -12.13 0.70 12.55
N ASP A 66 -13.26 1.31 12.87
CA ASP A 66 -14.49 0.64 13.31
C ASP A 66 -15.58 0.66 12.21
N LEU A 67 -15.51 1.66 11.30
CA LEU A 67 -16.48 1.88 10.23
C LEU A 67 -15.75 1.93 8.87
N TRP A 68 -16.03 0.96 8.02
CA TRP A 68 -15.49 0.87 6.65
C TRP A 68 -16.56 0.29 5.70
N ASP A 69 -16.45 0.59 4.41
CA ASP A 69 -17.36 0.11 3.37
C ASP A 69 -16.58 -0.54 2.21
N ASP A 70 -15.76 -1.54 2.56
CA ASP A 70 -14.89 -2.26 1.62
C ASP A 70 -15.16 -3.79 1.63
N HIS A 71 -16.41 -4.17 1.94
CA HIS A 71 -16.85 -5.56 2.09
C HIS A 71 -16.47 -6.47 0.92
N ASP A 72 -16.56 -5.97 -0.32
CA ASP A 72 -16.19 -6.71 -1.52
C ASP A 72 -14.67 -7.00 -1.58
N LEU A 73 -13.84 -6.03 -1.16
CA LEU A 73 -12.39 -6.18 -1.09
C LEU A 73 -11.98 -7.12 0.04
N LEU A 74 -12.68 -7.05 1.19
CA LEU A 74 -12.50 -7.99 2.29
C LEU A 74 -12.82 -9.43 1.87
N GLN A 75 -13.91 -9.63 1.11
CA GLN A 75 -14.24 -10.96 0.58
C GLN A 75 -13.14 -11.48 -0.34
N GLN A 76 -12.59 -10.65 -1.23
CA GLN A 76 -11.46 -11.04 -2.08
C GLN A 76 -10.21 -11.38 -1.24
N ALA A 77 -9.92 -10.60 -0.20
CA ALA A 77 -8.81 -10.86 0.71
C ALA A 77 -8.90 -12.23 1.35
N LEU A 78 -10.06 -12.56 1.91
CA LEU A 78 -10.34 -13.83 2.59
C LEU A 78 -10.26 -15.05 1.66
N GLN A 79 -10.46 -14.87 0.36
CA GLN A 79 -10.27 -15.95 -0.63
C GLN A 79 -8.83 -16.07 -1.12
N SER A 80 -7.95 -15.09 -0.83
CA SER A 80 -6.58 -15.14 -1.34
C SER A 80 -5.72 -16.15 -0.55
N PRO A 81 -4.72 -16.78 -1.21
CA PRO A 81 -3.83 -17.75 -0.57
C PRO A 81 -3.17 -17.25 0.72
N HIS A 82 -2.90 -15.95 0.80
CA HIS A 82 -2.24 -15.33 1.94
C HIS A 82 -3.03 -15.44 3.25
N PHE A 83 -4.36 -15.55 3.17
CA PHE A 83 -5.24 -15.67 4.33
C PHE A 83 -5.88 -17.05 4.47
N THR A 84 -5.85 -17.88 3.43
CA THR A 84 -6.38 -19.25 3.46
C THR A 84 -5.33 -20.30 3.86
N GLN A 85 -4.03 -19.99 3.75
CA GLN A 85 -2.94 -20.89 4.13
C GLN A 85 -2.65 -20.93 5.64
N LEU A 86 -2.94 -19.84 6.35
CA LEU A 86 -3.00 -19.83 7.80
C LEU A 86 -4.39 -20.30 8.18
N GLY A 87 -4.57 -21.61 8.38
CA GLY A 87 -5.87 -22.15 8.80
C GLY A 87 -6.46 -21.30 9.90
N LEU A 88 -7.66 -20.74 9.65
CA LEU A 88 -8.46 -20.03 10.64
C LEU A 88 -8.73 -21.00 11.79
N GLN A 89 -7.79 -21.11 12.74
CA GLN A 89 -8.09 -21.63 14.06
C GLN A 89 -8.90 -20.54 14.74
N ASP A 90 -10.22 -20.65 14.58
CA ASP A 90 -11.25 -20.13 15.48
C ASP A 90 -10.81 -18.91 16.30
N SER A 91 -10.68 -17.75 15.66
CA SER A 91 -10.68 -16.50 16.39
C SER A 91 -12.14 -16.05 16.46
N PRO A 92 -12.78 -16.10 17.64
CA PRO A 92 -14.16 -15.64 17.76
C PRO A 92 -14.16 -14.13 17.58
N LEU A 93 -14.97 -13.66 16.62
CA LEU A 93 -15.44 -12.28 16.55
C LEU A 93 -16.25 -11.93 17.81
#